data_AF-A0A8T4LP98-F1
#
_entry.id   AF-A0A8T4LP98-F1
#
_cell.length_a   1.000
_cell.length_b   1.000
_cell.length_c   1.000
_cell.angle_alpha   90.00
_cell.angle_beta   90.00
_cell.angle_gamma   90.00
#
_symmetry.space_group_name_H-M   'P 1'
#
loop_
_entity.id
_entity.type
_entity.pdbx_description
1 polymer ?
#
loop_
_entity_poly.entity_id
_entity_poly.type
_entity_poly.pdbx_seq_one_letter_code
_entity_poly.pdbx_strand_id
1 'polypeptide(L)'
;MEKGVGEMPVEKEEGHEEEKEERVKGAKPDFRVLQPQVDKEGKQCLADVGALWKNVSKSGNEFYTLKIGKLRLLVFENRDRE
;
A
#
# COMPACT_ATOMS: atom_id res chain seq x y z
N MET A 1 32.27 -30.03 43.91
CA MET A 1 31.55 -28.74 44.01
C MET A 1 31.79 -28.04 42.67
N GLU A 2 30.93 -28.22 41.66
CA GLU A 2 29.70 -27.41 41.43
C GLU A 2 30.03 -25.92 41.35
N LYS A 3 29.75 -25.10 40.32
CA LYS A 3 28.92 -25.04 39.10
C LYS A 3 29.63 -24.00 38.19
N GLY A 4 29.44 -23.84 36.87
CA GLY A 4 28.33 -24.09 35.97
C GLY A 4 28.63 -23.26 34.71
N VAL A 5 28.62 -23.94 33.57
CA VAL A 5 28.91 -23.44 32.21
C VAL A 5 27.68 -22.67 31.70
N GLY A 6 27.90 -21.62 30.91
CA GLY A 6 26.81 -20.89 30.26
C GLY A 6 27.27 -19.84 29.25
N GLU A 7 28.13 -20.20 28.30
CA GLU A 7 28.32 -19.41 27.08
C GLU A 7 27.06 -19.60 26.22
N MET A 8 26.26 -18.53 26.09
CA MET A 8 25.06 -18.53 25.24
C MET A 8 25.50 -18.47 23.77
N PRO A 9 25.09 -19.41 22.92
CA PRO A 9 25.31 -19.29 21.48
C PRO A 9 24.42 -18.17 20.94
N VAL A 10 25.04 -17.16 20.31
CA VAL A 10 24.34 -16.17 19.50
C VAL A 10 23.84 -16.90 18.25
N GLU A 11 22.57 -17.28 18.27
CA GLU A 11 21.88 -17.81 17.11
C GLU A 11 21.90 -16.75 16.01
N LYS A 12 22.65 -17.07 14.96
CA LYS A 12 22.65 -16.38 13.68
C LYS A 12 21.29 -16.64 13.06
N GLU A 13 20.30 -15.81 13.37
CA GLU A 13 19.05 -15.83 12.62
C GLU A 13 19.34 -15.41 11.19
N GLU A 14 19.18 -16.40 10.32
CA GLU A 14 19.23 -16.31 8.87
C GLU A 14 18.32 -15.18 8.41
N GLY A 15 18.83 -14.38 7.47
CA GLY A 15 18.11 -13.26 6.88
C GLY A 15 16.75 -13.71 6.38
N HIS A 16 15.70 -13.26 7.07
CA HIS A 16 14.40 -13.15 6.46
C HIS A 16 14.57 -12.24 5.24
N GLU A 17 14.39 -12.82 4.06
CA GLU A 17 14.17 -12.08 2.83
C GLU A 17 12.97 -11.16 3.07
N GLU A 18 13.28 -9.93 3.49
CA GLU A 18 12.35 -8.83 3.44
C GLU A 18 12.02 -8.65 1.96
N GLU A 19 10.91 -9.22 1.51
CA GLU A 19 10.11 -8.61 0.45
C GLU A 19 9.54 -7.29 1.00
N LYS A 20 10.45 -6.36 1.32
CA LYS A 20 10.17 -4.94 1.21
C LYS A 20 9.93 -4.73 -0.28
N GLU A 21 8.67 -4.79 -0.70
CA GLU A 21 8.22 -3.87 -1.74
C GLU A 21 8.36 -2.44 -1.17
N GLU A 22 9.61 -1.98 -1.07
CA GLU A 22 9.91 -0.57 -1.25
C GLU A 22 9.28 -0.23 -2.58
N ARG A 23 8.11 0.43 -2.53
CA ARG A 23 7.49 0.96 -3.74
C ARG A 23 8.53 1.82 -4.42
N VAL A 24 9.13 1.28 -5.47
CA VAL A 24 10.07 1.98 -6.32
C VAL A 24 9.35 3.26 -6.70
N LYS A 25 9.96 4.40 -6.36
CA LYS A 25 9.51 5.73 -6.79
C LYS A 25 9.25 5.64 -8.30
N GLY A 26 7.98 5.51 -8.72
CA GLY A 26 7.63 5.22 -10.12
C GLY A 26 6.69 4.02 -10.37
N ALA A 27 6.23 3.29 -9.35
CA ALA A 27 5.22 2.25 -9.53
C ALA A 27 3.93 2.80 -10.19
N LYS A 28 3.52 2.15 -11.29
CA LYS A 28 2.28 2.49 -12.00
C LYS A 28 1.07 2.28 -11.09
N PRO A 29 0.03 3.12 -11.19
CA PRO A 29 -1.19 2.91 -10.43
C PRO A 29 -1.96 1.69 -10.93
N ASP A 30 -2.59 0.97 -10.01
CA ASP A 30 -3.51 -0.14 -10.30
C ASP A 30 -4.80 0.37 -10.93
N PHE A 31 -5.31 1.51 -10.43
CA PHE A 31 -6.53 2.13 -10.91
C PHE A 31 -6.36 3.63 -11.12
N ARG A 32 -7.01 4.18 -12.14
CA ARG A 32 -7.18 5.62 -12.32
C ARG A 32 -8.53 6.06 -11.81
N VAL A 33 -8.59 7.28 -11.25
CA VAL A 33 -9.82 7.91 -10.81
C VAL A 33 -10.23 8.93 -11.85
N LEU A 34 -11.41 8.71 -12.43
CA LEU A 34 -11.99 9.59 -13.44
C LEU A 34 -13.17 10.34 -12.86
N GLN A 35 -13.30 11.62 -13.22
CA GLN A 35 -14.43 12.44 -12.86
C GLN A 35 -15.12 12.97 -14.13
N PRO A 36 -16.45 12.84 -14.26
CA PRO A 36 -17.18 13.46 -15.35
C PRO A 36 -17.00 14.98 -15.34
N GLN A 37 -16.74 15.54 -16.50
CA GLN A 37 -16.66 16.97 -16.76
C GLN A 37 -17.40 17.32 -18.05
N VAL A 38 -17.76 18.59 -18.16
CA VAL A 38 -18.32 19.15 -19.39
C VAL A 38 -17.25 20.05 -19.99
N ASP A 39 -16.89 19.78 -21.25
CA ASP A 39 -15.93 20.62 -21.96
C ASP A 39 -16.57 21.95 -22.40
N LYS A 40 -15.76 22.81 -23.03
CA LYS A 40 -16.22 24.13 -23.47
C LYS A 40 -17.31 24.08 -24.55
N GLU A 41 -17.47 22.93 -25.20
CA GLU A 41 -18.43 22.69 -26.28
C GLU A 41 -19.71 22.02 -25.76
N GLY A 42 -19.81 21.80 -24.44
CA GLY A 42 -20.99 21.19 -23.81
C GLY A 42 -20.98 19.66 -23.84
N LYS A 43 -19.89 19.02 -24.28
CA LYS A 43 -19.79 17.56 -24.36
C LYS A 43 -19.28 16.98 -23.04
N GLN A 44 -19.85 15.84 -22.65
CA GLN A 44 -19.41 15.09 -21.48
C GLN A 44 -18.10 14.35 -21.79
N CYS A 45 -17.12 14.53 -20.90
CA CYS A 45 -15.83 13.85 -20.95
C CYS A 45 -15.45 13.33 -19.55
N LEU A 46 -14.52 12.38 -19.51
CA LEU A 46 -13.95 11.87 -18.26
C LEU A 46 -12.56 12.47 -18.05
N ALA A 47 -12.39 13.24 -17.00
CA ALA A 47 -11.10 13.83 -16.63
C ALA A 47 -10.38 12.92 -15.64
N ASP A 48 -9.08 12.69 -15.87
CA ASP A 48 -8.20 12.00 -14.92
C ASP A 48 -7.88 12.94 -13.75
N VAL A 49 -8.37 12.60 -12.57
CA VAL A 49 -8.24 13.42 -11.35
C VAL A 49 -7.34 12.80 -10.30
N GLY A 50 -6.94 11.54 -10.48
CA GLY A 50 -6.21 10.80 -9.47
C GLY A 50 -6.02 9.34 -9.78
N ALA A 51 -5.51 8.61 -8.79
CA ALA A 51 -5.24 7.19 -8.93
C ALA A 51 -5.24 6.47 -7.58
N LEU A 52 -5.41 5.14 -7.62
CA LEU A 52 -5.25 4.24 -6.50
C LEU A 52 -4.07 3.30 -6.73
N TRP A 53 -3.38 2.99 -5.64
CA TRP A 53 -2.33 1.99 -5.60
C TRP A 53 -2.64 0.95 -4.54
N LYS A 54 -2.65 -0.33 -4.92
CA LYS A 54 -2.88 -1.47 -4.03
C LYS A 54 -1.68 -1.69 -3.12
N ASN A 55 -1.93 -1.80 -1.83
CA ASN A 55 -0.95 -2.13 -0.82
C ASN A 55 -1.41 -3.37 -0.05
N VAL A 56 -0.45 -4.03 0.58
CA VAL A 56 -0.69 -5.06 1.59
C VAL A 56 -0.07 -4.57 2.90
N SER A 57 -0.83 -4.62 3.99
CA SER A 57 -0.33 -4.27 5.33
C SER A 57 0.57 -5.38 5.87
N LYS A 58 1.32 -5.10 6.95
CA LYS A 58 2.16 -6.09 7.62
C LYS A 58 1.38 -7.32 8.10
N SER A 59 0.09 -7.15 8.41
CA SER A 59 -0.80 -8.24 8.83
C SER A 59 -1.44 -8.99 7.66
N GLY A 60 -1.06 -8.69 6.41
CA GLY A 60 -1.62 -9.32 5.21
C GLY A 60 -2.93 -8.70 4.69
N ASN A 61 -3.49 -7.70 5.38
CA ASN A 61 -4.72 -7.05 4.92
C ASN A 61 -4.47 -6.13 3.72
N GLU A 62 -5.28 -6.27 2.66
CA GLU A 62 -5.24 -5.39 1.49
C GLU A 62 -5.86 -4.03 1.79
N PHE A 63 -5.24 -2.97 1.27
CA PHE A 63 -5.79 -1.61 1.28
C PHE A 63 -5.28 -0.82 0.09
N TYR A 64 -5.93 0.28 -0.25
CA TYR A 64 -5.48 1.15 -1.32
C TYR A 64 -5.02 2.49 -0.77
N THR A 65 -4.04 3.09 -1.44
CA THR A 65 -3.74 4.52 -1.28
C THR A 65 -4.38 5.26 -2.44
N LEU A 66 -5.33 6.15 -2.16
CA LEU A 66 -5.92 7.06 -3.13
C LEU A 66 -5.17 8.39 -3.11
N LYS A 67 -4.79 8.90 -4.29
CA LYS A 67 -4.25 10.26 -4.45
C LYS A 67 -5.11 11.04 -5.44
N ILE A 68 -5.61 12.19 -5.00
CA ILE A 68 -6.36 13.16 -5.84
C ILE A 68 -5.75 14.54 -5.60
N GLY A 69 -5.09 15.10 -6.61
CA GLY A 69 -4.31 16.34 -6.47
C GLY A 69 -3.28 16.25 -5.34
N LYS A 70 -3.46 17.06 -4.29
CA LYS A 70 -2.62 17.08 -3.07
C LYS A 70 -3.14 16.18 -1.94
N LEU A 71 -4.36 15.65 -2.07
CA LEU A 71 -4.97 14.80 -1.06
C LEU A 71 -4.47 13.36 -1.20
N ARG A 72 -4.16 12.72 -0.08
CA ARG A 72 -3.78 11.31 0.01
C ARG A 72 -4.60 10.64 1.10
N LEU A 73 -5.35 9.61 0.73
CA LEU A 73 -6.25 8.87 1.62
C LEU A 73 -5.92 7.38 1.60
N LEU A 74 -6.17 6.71 2.72
CA LEU A 74 -6.23 5.25 2.78
C LEU A 74 -7.66 4.81 2.49
N VAL A 75 -7.81 3.79 1.66
CA VAL A 75 -9.09 3.24 1.24
C VAL A 75 -9.10 1.77 1.63
N PHE A 76 -10.14 1.38 2.35
CA PHE A 76 -10.37 0.01 2.79
C PHE A 76 -11.64 -0.51 2.11
N GLU A 77 -11.73 -1.82 1.98
CA GLU A 77 -12.94 -2.48 1.50
C GLU A 77 -14.11 -2.14 2.43
N ASN A 78 -15.24 -1.74 1.84
CA ASN A 78 -16.47 -1.50 2.61
C ASN A 78 -17.13 -2.85 2.89
N ARG A 79 -16.83 -3.42 4.07
CA ARG A 79 -17.45 -4.65 4.55
C ARG A 79 -18.69 -4.30 5.36
N ASP A 80 -19.79 -5.02 5.12
CA ASP A 80 -20.97 -4.91 5.96
C ASP A 80 -20.61 -5.31 7.40
N ARG A 81 -21.23 -4.62 8.36
CA ARG A 81 -21.12 -4.94 9.78
C ARG A 81 -22.15 -6.03 10.04
N GLU A 82 -21.71 -7.28 10.14
CA GLU A 82 -22.56 -8.41 10.55
C GLU A 82 -23.30 -8.13 11.87
#